data_AF-A0AAU5QTM8-F1
#
_entry.id   AF-A0AAU5QTM8-F1
#
_cell.length_a   1.000
_cell.length_b   1.000
_cell.length_c   1.000
_cell.angle_alpha   90.00
_cell.angle_beta   90.00
_cell.angle_gamma   90.00
#
_symmetry.space_group_name_H-M   'P 1'
#
loop_
_entity.id
_entity.type
_entity.pdbx_description
1 polymer ?
#
loop_
_entity_poly.entity_id
_entity_poly.type
_entity_poly.pdbx_seq_one_letter_code
_entity_poly.pdbx_strand_id
1 'polypeptide(L)'
;MPTYETLPRFTTDLNRLTPEQRHRFRQTVNAFVHDLRTGRGFRPGLRVKQVSGFPGIYELTWSMGTGPAGRATWQYGSAVSPTTPHVIWRRIGGHDILTGP
;
A
#
# COMPACT_ATOMS: atom_id res chain seq x y z
N MET A 1 -6.89 -5.00 15.03
CA MET A 1 -6.61 -4.11 13.88
C MET A 1 -5.17 -4.40 13.46
N PRO A 2 -4.83 -4.63 12.17
CA PRO A 2 -3.43 -4.76 11.77
C PRO A 2 -2.68 -3.54 12.22
N THR A 3 -1.54 -3.75 12.86
CA THR A 3 -0.64 -2.66 13.21
C THR A 3 0.03 -2.20 11.93
N TYR A 4 0.22 -0.89 11.79
CA TYR A 4 0.94 -0.33 10.66
C TYR A 4 1.97 0.69 11.11
N GLU A 5 3.03 0.79 10.31
CA GLU A 5 4.03 1.84 10.40
C GLU A 5 4.08 2.57 9.05
N THR A 6 4.45 3.85 9.07
CA THR A 6 4.71 4.62 7.85
C THR A 6 6.15 5.13 7.89
N LEU A 7 6.91 4.87 6.84
CA LEU A 7 8.24 5.46 6.70
C LEU A 7 8.13 6.99 6.46
N PRO A 8 9.14 7.80 6.83
CA PRO A 8 9.09 9.26 6.62
C PRO A 8 8.83 9.66 5.16
N ARG A 9 9.32 8.85 4.21
CA ARG A 9 9.11 9.08 2.78
C ARG A 9 7.66 8.87 2.36
N PHE A 10 6.96 7.90 2.97
CA PHE A 10 5.53 7.72 2.78
C PHE A 10 4.73 8.95 3.20
N THR A 11 5.06 9.53 4.37
CA THR A 11 4.39 10.74 4.86
C THR A 11 4.61 11.93 3.94
N THR A 12 5.84 12.09 3.43
CA THR A 12 6.18 13.14 2.45
C THR A 12 5.39 12.98 1.15
N ASP A 13 5.34 11.75 0.64
CA ASP A 13 4.60 11.40 -0.57
C ASP A 13 3.09 11.63 -0.40
N LEU A 14 2.52 11.20 0.74
CA LEU A 14 1.11 11.40 1.08
C LEU A 14 0.74 12.88 1.11
N ASN A 15 1.63 13.73 1.61
CA ASN A 15 1.45 15.18 1.65
C ASN A 15 1.40 15.82 0.26
N ARG A 16 1.98 15.19 -0.77
CA ARG A 16 1.94 15.68 -2.16
C ARG A 16 0.65 15.30 -2.90
N LEU A 17 -0.11 14.34 -2.38
CA LEU A 17 -1.38 13.94 -2.98
C LEU A 17 -2.48 14.98 -2.76
N THR A 18 -3.35 15.15 -3.75
CA THR A 18 -4.58 15.95 -3.62
C THR A 18 -5.55 15.33 -2.61
N PRO A 19 -6.49 16.10 -2.03
CA PRO A 19 -7.50 15.56 -1.13
C PRO A 19 -8.28 14.37 -1.72
N GLU A 20 -8.62 14.40 -3.00
CA GLU A 20 -9.35 13.35 -3.70
C GLU A 20 -8.49 12.09 -3.84
N GLN A 21 -7.20 12.24 -4.14
CA GLN A 21 -6.26 11.12 -4.19
C GLN A 21 -6.10 10.46 -2.82
N ARG A 22 -5.98 11.26 -1.74
CA ARG A 22 -5.94 10.74 -0.36
C ARG A 22 -7.24 10.02 0.00
N HIS A 23 -8.39 10.53 -0.43
CA HIS A 23 -9.67 9.88 -0.20
C HIS A 23 -9.75 8.50 -0.88
N ARG A 24 -9.38 8.43 -2.16
CA ARG A 24 -9.31 7.16 -2.90
C ARG A 24 -8.35 6.18 -2.23
N PHE A 25 -7.17 6.65 -1.84
CA PHE A 25 -6.21 5.82 -1.12
C PHE A 25 -6.78 5.25 0.18
N ARG A 26 -7.46 6.06 1.00
CA ARG A 26 -8.10 5.59 2.24
C ARG A 26 -9.14 4.51 1.98
N GLN A 27 -9.95 4.64 0.93
CA GLN A 27 -10.91 3.60 0.54
C GLN A 27 -10.20 2.29 0.16
N THR A 28 -9.09 2.39 -0.58
CA THR A 28 -8.26 1.23 -0.93
C THR A 28 -7.63 0.59 0.31
N VAL A 29 -7.13 1.38 1.27
CA VAL A 29 -6.58 0.87 2.53
C VAL A 29 -7.65 0.11 3.33
N ASN A 30 -8.90 0.56 3.33
CA ASN A 30 -9.98 -0.17 3.99
C ASN A 30 -10.21 -1.56 3.37
N ALA A 31 -10.24 -1.64 2.04
CA ALA A 31 -10.35 -2.92 1.32
C ALA A 31 -9.14 -3.82 1.57
N PHE A 32 -7.93 -3.25 1.53
CA PHE A 32 -6.68 -3.96 1.83
C PHE A 32 -6.66 -4.53 3.24
N VAL A 33 -7.03 -3.73 4.25
CA VAL A 33 -7.07 -4.17 5.66
C VAL A 33 -8.11 -5.26 5.87
N HIS A 34 -9.25 -5.19 5.18
CA HIS A 34 -10.24 -6.25 5.22
C HIS A 34 -9.67 -7.57 4.66
N ASP A 35 -9.12 -7.53 3.45
CA ASP A 35 -8.56 -8.71 2.79
C ASP A 35 -7.40 -9.31 3.62
N LEU A 36 -6.51 -8.46 4.13
CA LEU A 36 -5.40 -8.85 5.01
C LEU A 36 -5.87 -9.59 6.27
N ARG A 37 -6.98 -9.15 6.89
CA ARG A 37 -7.55 -9.81 8.08
C ARG A 37 -8.19 -11.16 7.74
N THR A 38 -8.82 -11.28 6.58
CA THR A 38 -9.45 -12.55 6.19
C THR A 38 -8.42 -13.62 5.85
N GLY A 39 -7.21 -13.23 5.45
CA GLY A 39 -6.12 -14.14 5.13
C GLY A 39 -6.36 -15.02 3.89
N ARG A 40 -7.42 -14.74 3.11
CA ARG A 40 -7.80 -15.51 1.91
C ARG A 40 -7.16 -15.00 0.62
N GLY A 41 -6.25 -14.04 0.74
CA GLY A 41 -5.65 -13.32 -0.38
C GLY A 41 -6.31 -11.96 -0.65
N PHE A 42 -5.73 -11.20 -1.57
CA PHE A 42 -6.20 -9.86 -1.94
C PHE A 42 -7.12 -9.90 -3.15
N ARG A 43 -8.17 -9.07 -3.12
CA ARG A 43 -9.06 -8.94 -4.28
C ARG A 43 -8.30 -8.45 -5.52
N PRO A 44 -8.65 -8.91 -6.74
CA PRO A 44 -7.92 -8.55 -7.97
C PRO A 44 -7.81 -7.04 -8.22
N GLY A 45 -8.81 -6.26 -7.79
CA GLY A 45 -8.83 -4.80 -7.95
C GLY A 45 -7.69 -4.07 -7.22
N LEU A 46 -7.13 -4.66 -6.16
CA LEU A 46 -5.96 -4.09 -5.46
C LEU A 46 -4.65 -4.33 -6.22
N ARG A 47 -4.62 -5.34 -7.10
CA ARG A 47 -3.43 -5.74 -7.87
C ARG A 47 -2.18 -5.87 -7.02
N VAL A 48 -2.35 -6.50 -5.86
CA VAL A 48 -1.23 -6.76 -4.96
C VAL A 48 -0.27 -7.73 -5.63
N LYS A 49 0.98 -7.31 -5.79
CA LYS A 49 2.06 -8.15 -6.31
C LYS A 49 3.40 -7.67 -5.77
N GLN A 50 4.40 -8.52 -5.85
CA GLN A 50 5.75 -8.18 -5.46
C GLN A 50 6.39 -7.22 -6.48
N VAL A 51 7.11 -6.21 -6.00
CA VAL A 51 7.84 -5.29 -6.87
C VAL A 51 9.06 -6.00 -7.44
N SER A 52 9.20 -5.97 -8.77
CA SER A 52 10.32 -6.61 -9.46
C SER A 52 11.66 -6.05 -8.99
N GLY A 53 12.62 -6.92 -8.67
CA GLY A 53 13.94 -6.53 -8.16
C GLY A 53 14.00 -6.19 -6.67
N PHE A 54 12.86 -6.19 -5.96
CA PHE A 54 12.79 -5.86 -4.53
C PHE A 54 12.10 -6.98 -3.72
N PRO A 55 12.86 -8.01 -3.30
CA PRO A 55 12.37 -9.07 -2.43
C PRO A 55 11.65 -8.56 -1.17
N GLY A 56 10.45 -9.07 -0.88
CA GLY A 56 9.68 -8.69 0.30
C GLY A 56 8.95 -7.34 0.24
N ILE A 57 9.10 -6.58 -0.85
CA ILE A 57 8.35 -5.35 -1.10
C ILE A 57 7.22 -5.64 -2.07
N TYR A 58 6.02 -5.20 -1.71
CA TYR A 58 4.80 -5.37 -2.48
C TYR A 58 4.27 -4.02 -2.92
N GLU A 59 3.60 -4.01 -4.08
CA GLU A 59 2.82 -2.87 -4.54
C GLU A 59 1.32 -3.16 -4.44
N LEU A 60 0.51 -2.11 -4.42
CA LEU A 60 -0.92 -2.15 -4.67
C LEU A 60 -1.36 -0.95 -5.50
N THR A 61 -2.54 -1.06 -6.11
CA THR A 61 -3.18 -0.02 -6.91
C THR A 61 -4.35 0.61 -6.16
N TRP A 62 -4.37 1.95 -6.04
CA TRP A 62 -5.46 2.71 -5.41
C TRP A 62 -6.20 3.66 -6.35
N SER A 63 -5.73 3.85 -7.58
CA SER A 63 -6.46 4.57 -8.61
C SER A 63 -6.19 4.03 -10.01
N MET A 64 -7.24 3.96 -10.84
CA MET A 64 -7.21 3.47 -12.23
C MET A 64 -7.95 4.41 -13.20
N GLY A 65 -8.12 5.69 -12.82
CA GLY A 65 -8.81 6.68 -13.66
C GLY A 65 -8.00 7.18 -14.85
N THR A 66 -8.46 8.26 -15.50
CA THR A 66 -7.84 8.94 -16.65
C THR A 66 -6.49 9.62 -16.37
N GLY A 67 -5.89 9.38 -15.20
CA GLY A 67 -4.57 9.86 -14.82
C GLY A 67 -3.62 8.71 -14.50
N PRO A 68 -2.36 8.98 -14.14
CA PRO A 68 -1.41 7.93 -13.77
C PRO A 68 -1.99 7.07 -12.65
N ALA A 69 -1.97 5.76 -12.86
CA ALA A 69 -2.55 4.83 -11.90
C ALA A 69 -1.82 4.97 -10.55
N GLY A 70 -2.60 5.22 -9.50
CA GLY A 70 -2.07 5.41 -8.15
C GLY A 70 -1.49 4.10 -7.62
N ARG A 71 -0.27 4.15 -7.09
CA ARG A 71 0.47 3.05 -6.49
C ARG A 71 0.81 3.34 -5.04
N ALA A 72 0.93 2.29 -4.25
CA ALA A 72 1.55 2.35 -2.94
C ALA A 72 2.43 1.11 -2.75
N THR A 73 3.60 1.29 -2.14
CA THR A 73 4.51 0.20 -1.79
C THR A 73 4.48 -0.06 -0.29
N TRP A 74 4.54 -1.32 0.07
CA TRP A 74 4.48 -1.77 1.46
C TRP A 74 5.25 -3.08 1.62
N GLN A 75 5.57 -3.43 2.86
CA GLN A 75 6.16 -4.71 3.21
C GLN A 75 5.53 -5.25 4.48
N TYR A 76 5.67 -6.54 4.70
CA TYR A 76 5.42 -7.10 6.02
C TYR A 76 6.55 -6.68 6.96
N GLY A 77 6.18 -6.20 8.15
CA GLY A 77 7.11 -6.03 9.26
C GLY A 77 7.02 -7.22 10.22
N SER A 78 7.86 -7.21 11.26
CA SER A 78 7.75 -8.18 12.35
C SER A 78 6.35 -8.14 12.94
N ALA A 79 5.68 -9.30 12.97
CA ALA A 79 4.33 -9.38 13.50
C ALA A 79 4.33 -8.93 14.97
N VAL A 80 3.56 -7.89 15.28
CA VAL A 80 3.43 -7.36 16.64
C VAL A 80 2.62 -8.34 17.52
N SER A 81 1.82 -9.21 16.90
CA SER A 81 1.23 -10.38 17.55
C SER A 81 1.15 -11.58 16.61
N PRO A 82 1.11 -12.82 17.12
CA PRO A 82 1.15 -14.05 16.30
C PRO A 82 0.01 -14.16 15.28
N THR A 83 -1.09 -13.45 15.50
CA THR A 83 -2.32 -13.53 14.70
C THR A 83 -2.60 -12.26 13.90
N THR A 84 -1.74 -11.25 14.00
CA THR A 84 -1.95 -9.94 13.37
C THR A 84 -0.77 -9.57 12.48
N PRO A 85 -0.95 -9.59 11.15
CA PRO A 85 0.06 -9.09 10.23
C PRO A 85 0.41 -7.62 10.52
N HIS A 86 1.70 -7.30 10.52
CA HIS A 86 2.20 -5.93 10.62
C HIS A 86 2.59 -5.41 9.23
N VAL A 87 2.14 -4.21 8.88
CA VAL A 87 2.37 -3.61 7.56
C VAL A 87 3.19 -2.34 7.70
N ILE A 88 4.29 -2.24 6.96
CA ILE A 88 5.10 -1.04 6.87
C ILE A 88 4.82 -0.39 5.51
N TRP A 89 4.20 0.79 5.51
CA TRP A 89 4.00 1.60 4.31
C TRP A 89 5.27 2.35 3.95
N ARG A 90 5.70 2.22 2.70
CA ARG A 90 6.99 2.75 2.24
C ARG A 90 6.85 3.98 1.37
N ARG A 91 6.09 3.89 0.28
CA ARG A 91 5.85 4.99 -0.68
C ARG A 91 4.40 5.02 -1.15
N ILE A 92 3.94 6.18 -1.61
CA ILE A 92 2.63 6.35 -2.26
C ILE A 92 2.75 7.37 -3.39
N GLY A 93 2.10 7.16 -4.53
CA GLY A 93 2.25 8.07 -5.66
C GLY A 93 1.85 7.46 -6.99
N GLY A 94 2.51 7.88 -8.06
CA GLY A 94 2.38 7.30 -9.38
C GLY A 94 3.30 6.09 -9.57
N HIS A 95 3.63 5.78 -10.82
CA HIS A 95 4.56 4.68 -11.15
C HIS A 95 6.02 4.98 -10.75
N ASP A 96 6.38 6.26 -10.56
CA ASP A 96 7.73 6.69 -10.21
C ASP A 96 8.23 6.06 -8.90
N ILE A 97 7.32 5.78 -7.96
CA ILE A 97 7.67 5.21 -6.66
C ILE A 97 8.22 3.78 -6.75
N LEU A 98 7.99 3.08 -7.86
CA LEU A 98 8.45 1.70 -8.05
C LEU A 98 9.96 1.61 -8.37
N THR A 99 10.59 2.73 -8.73
CA THR A 99 12.04 2.81 -8.98
C THR A 99 12.88 2.87 -7.70
N GLY A 100 12.28 3.26 -6.58
CA GLY A 100 12.90 3.31 -5.25
C GLY A 100 11.85 3.03 -4.17
N PRO A 101 11.37 1.77 -4.08
CA PRO A 101 10.14 1.43 -3.37
C PRO A 101 10.26 1.26 -1.85
#